data_AF-Q2C2B3-F1
#
_entry.id   AF-Q2C2B3-F1
#
_cell.length_a   1.000
_cell.length_b   1.000
_cell.length_c   1.000
_cell.angle_alpha   90.00
_cell.angle_beta   90.00
_cell.angle_gamma   90.00
#
_symmetry.space_group_name_H-M   'P 1'
#
loop_
_entity.id
_entity.type
_entity.pdbx_description
1 polymer ?
#
loop_
_entity_poly.entity_id
_entity_poly.type
_entity_poly.pdbx_seq_one_letter_code
_entity_poly.pdbx_strand_id
1 'polypeptide(L)' 'MRSKAEMLIDNWLYMAGIVHAYERKLPIEEDLYCDFYLPTGKVYIEFWGLEDDPKYAHRKKIKQDLYKNMVLI' A
#
# COMPACT_ATOMS: atom_id res chain seq x y z
N MET A 1 -0.78 13.90 2.49
CA MET A 1 -1.93 14.53 1.79
C MET A 1 -2.54 13.42 0.96
N ARG A 2 -3.77 12.98 1.27
CA ARG A 2 -4.44 11.88 0.56
C ARG A 2 -4.70 12.28 -0.89
N SER A 3 -4.31 11.44 -1.83
CA SER A 3 -4.56 11.68 -3.25
C SER A 3 -6.02 11.39 -3.60
N LYS A 4 -6.54 12.06 -4.65
CA LYS A 4 -7.87 11.76 -5.18
C LYS A 4 -8.00 10.29 -5.61
N ALA A 5 -6.91 9.69 -6.09
CA ALA A 5 -6.89 8.30 -6.52
C ALA A 5 -7.02 7.31 -5.35
N GLU A 6 -6.29 7.53 -4.25
CA GLU A 6 -6.45 6.70 -3.03
C GLU A 6 -7.87 6.76 -2.49
N MET A 7 -8.50 7.95 -2.49
CA MET A 7 -9.90 8.08 -2.09
C MET A 7 -10.84 7.29 -3.02
N LEU A 8 -10.57 7.24 -4.32
CA LEU A 8 -11.38 6.45 -5.26
C LEU A 8 -11.19 4.95 -5.05
N ILE A 9 -9.97 4.50 -4.73
CA ILE A 9 -9.68 3.09 -4.42
C ILE A 9 -10.39 2.68 -3.11
N ASP A 10 -10.28 3.50 -2.06
CA ASP A 10 -10.93 3.30 -0.76
C ASP A 10 -12.45 3.14 -0.91
N ASN A 11 -13.08 4.10 -1.61
CA ASN A 11 -14.51 4.06 -1.90
C ASN A 11 -14.90 2.82 -2.71
N TRP A 12 -14.07 2.42 -3.69
CA TRP A 12 -14.36 1.24 -4.49
C TRP A 12 -14.29 -0.04 -3.66
N LEU A 13 -13.27 -0.21 -2.82
CA LEU A 13 -13.14 -1.35 -1.90
C LEU A 13 -14.33 -1.41 -0.94
N TYR A 14 -14.75 -0.27 -0.41
CA TYR A 14 -15.94 -0.15 0.43
C TYR A 14 -17.22 -0.58 -0.31
N MET A 15 -17.48 -0.02 -1.49
CA MET A 15 -18.68 -0.34 -2.28
C MET A 15 -18.71 -1.81 -2.73
N ALA A 16 -17.54 -2.42 -2.96
CA ALA A 16 -17.42 -3.84 -3.30
C ALA A 16 -17.62 -4.78 -2.08
N GLY A 17 -17.80 -4.24 -0.87
CA GLY A 17 -17.90 -5.03 0.36
C GLY A 17 -16.59 -5.72 0.75
N ILE A 18 -15.45 -5.24 0.25
CA ILE A 18 -14.14 -5.80 0.56
C ILE A 18 -13.65 -5.17 1.85
N VAL A 19 -13.50 -5.99 2.89
CA VAL A 19 -12.87 -5.55 4.15
C VAL A 19 -11.44 -5.14 3.87
N HIS A 20 -11.06 -3.93 4.27
CA HIS A 20 -9.73 -3.38 4.07
C HIS A 20 -9.36 -2.40 5.20
N ALA A 21 -8.08 -2.12 5.33
CA ALA A 21 -7.52 -1.06 6.17
C ALA A 21 -6.68 -0.12 5.31
N TYR A 22 -6.91 1.18 5.41
CA TYR A 22 -6.10 2.22 4.80
C TYR A 22 -4.86 2.53 5.66
N GLU A 23 -3.70 2.79 5.03
CA GLU A 23 -2.43 3.11 5.71
C GLU A 23 -2.11 2.11 6.83
N ARG A 24 -2.04 0.81 6.49
CA ARG A 24 -1.74 -0.25 7.46
C ARG A 24 -0.23 -0.40 7.64
N LYS A 25 0.21 -0.34 8.90
CA LYS A 25 1.60 -0.65 9.25
C LYS A 25 1.96 -2.07 8.82
N LEU A 26 3.09 -2.20 8.13
CA LEU A 26 3.66 -3.49 7.75
C LEU A 26 4.16 -4.21 9.02
N PRO A 27 3.99 -5.54 9.11
CA PRO A 27 4.54 -6.33 10.22
C PRO A 27 6.05 -6.51 10.04
N ILE A 28 6.80 -5.43 10.26
CA ILE A 28 8.26 -5.34 10.29
C ILE A 28 8.66 -4.35 11.39
N GLU A 29 9.95 -4.30 11.76
CA GLU A 29 10.43 -3.38 12.81
C GLU A 29 10.32 -1.92 12.36
N GLU A 30 10.55 -1.65 11.08
CA GLU A 30 10.49 -0.32 10.51
C GLU A 30 9.07 0.25 10.50
N ASP A 31 8.97 1.57 10.63
CA ASP A 31 7.69 2.28 10.59
C ASP A 31 7.25 2.55 9.14
N LEU A 32 6.90 1.46 8.44
CA LEU A 32 6.45 1.48 7.06
C LEU A 32 4.99 1.04 6.94
N TYR A 33 4.30 1.65 5.99
CA TYR A 33 2.86 1.50 5.79
C TYR A 33 2.57 1.18 4.33
N CYS A 34 1.67 0.24 4.09
CA CYS A 34 1.06 0.04 2.78
C CYS A 34 -0.16 0.96 2.60
N ASP A 35 -0.55 1.23 1.36
CA ASP A 35 -1.69 2.10 1.11
C ASP A 35 -3.00 1.42 1.52
N PHE A 36 -3.17 0.13 1.21
CA PHE A 36 -4.30 -0.67 1.65
C PHE A 36 -3.89 -2.09 2.06
N TYR A 37 -4.51 -2.62 3.11
CA TYR A 37 -4.38 -4.01 3.54
C TYR A 37 -5.73 -4.70 3.54
N LEU A 38 -5.82 -5.82 2.83
CA LEU A 38 -7.00 -6.67 2.78
C LEU A 38 -6.74 -7.87 3.72
N PRO A 39 -7.36 -7.92 4.92
CA PRO A 39 -7.15 -9.02 5.85
C PRO A 39 -7.58 -10.36 5.26
N THR A 40 -8.62 -10.36 4.41
CA THR A 40 -9.01 -11.51 3.62
C THR A 40 -7.92 -11.81 2.59
N GLY A 41 -7.09 -12.81 2.89
CA GLY A 41 -5.97 -13.22 2.03
C GLY A 41 -4.63 -12.58 2.37
N LYS A 42 -4.55 -11.74 3.42
CA LYS A 42 -3.31 -11.08 3.86
C LYS A 42 -2.61 -10.32 2.71
N VAL A 43 -3.38 -9.54 1.95
CA VAL A 43 -2.90 -8.84 0.75
C VAL A 43 -2.59 -7.39 1.07
N TYR A 44 -1.42 -6.93 0.63
CA TYR A 44 -1.00 -5.53 0.68
C TYR A 44 -1.12 -4.91 -0.72
N ILE A 45 -1.70 -3.72 -0.81
CA ILE A 45 -1.89 -2.96 -2.05
C ILE A 45 -1.13 -1.64 -1.95
N GLU A 46 -0.45 -1.30 -3.05
CA GLU A 46 0.30 -0.06 -3.25
C GLU A 46 -0.19 0.62 -4.53
N PHE A 47 -0.44 1.92 -4.46
CA PHE A 47 -0.86 2.75 -5.58
C PHE A 47 0.27 3.71 -6.01
N TRP A 48 0.82 3.47 -7.19
CA TRP A 48 1.92 4.25 -7.76
C TRP A 48 1.42 5.33 -8.72
N GLY A 49 0.80 6.39 -8.18
CA GLY A 49 0.13 7.42 -8.99
C GLY A 49 1.02 8.46 -9.69
N LEU A 50 2.33 8.50 -9.40
CA LEU A 50 3.27 9.53 -9.89
C LEU A 50 4.57 8.89 -10.40
N GLU A 51 4.47 7.99 -11.38
CA GLU A 51 5.63 7.24 -11.87
C GLU A 51 6.70 8.12 -12.55
N ASP A 52 6.30 9.27 -13.10
CA ASP A 52 7.20 10.21 -13.80
C ASP A 52 8.05 11.09 -12.86
N ASP A 53 7.77 11.10 -11.55
CA ASP A 53 8.60 11.81 -10.57
C ASP A 53 9.72 10.87 -10.05
N PRO A 54 11.01 11.20 -10.28
CA PRO A 54 12.14 10.37 -9.88
C PRO A 54 12.15 9.99 -8.39
N LYS A 55 11.59 10.83 -7.50
CA LYS A 55 11.48 10.52 -6.07
C LYS A 55 10.50 9.38 -5.81
N TYR A 56 9.42 9.29 -6.58
CA TYR A 56 8.43 8.23 -6.44
C TYR A 56 8.93 6.92 -7.05
N ALA A 57 9.66 6.97 -8.16
CA ALA A 57 10.34 5.80 -8.71
C ALA A 57 11.32 5.16 -7.71
N HIS A 58 12.07 5.98 -6.98
CA HIS A 58 12.98 5.50 -5.93
C HIS A 58 12.22 4.82 -4.77
N ARG A 59 11.15 5.44 -4.27
CA ARG A 59 10.31 4.86 -3.20
C ARG A 59 9.64 3.56 -3.63
N LYS A 60 9.15 3.48 -4.87
CA LYS A 60 8.60 2.26 -5.46
C LYS A 60 9.61 1.12 -5.41
N LYS A 61 10.86 1.38 -5.81
CA LYS A 61 11.93 0.39 -5.77
C LYS A 61 12.23 -0.08 -4.34
N ILE A 62 12.33 0.84 -3.38
CA ILE A 62 12.54 0.50 -1.96
C ILE A 62 11.44 -0.43 -1.46
N LYS A 63 10.16 -0.10 -1.68
CA LYS A 63 9.05 -0.94 -1.25
C LYS A 63 9.05 -2.31 -1.96
N GLN A 64 9.33 -2.35 -3.26
CA GLN A 64 9.41 -3.61 -4.01
C GLN A 64 10.51 -4.53 -3.48
N ASP A 65 11.69 -3.98 -3.19
CA ASP A 65 12.80 -4.76 -2.63
C ASP A 65 12.50 -5.18 -1.19
N LEU A 66 11.84 -4.35 -0.41
CA LEU A 66 11.34 -4.72 0.92
C LEU A 66 10.35 -5.87 0.85
N TYR A 67 9.30 -5.79 0.03
CA TYR A 67 8.29 -6.85 -0.08
C TYR A 67 8.88 -8.20 -0.54
N LYS A 68 9.93 -8.21 -1.35
CA LYS A 68 10.64 -9.44 -1.75
C LYS A 68 11.39 -10.11 -0.60
N ASN A 69 11.94 -9.30 0.31
CA ASN A 69 12.76 -9.77 1.43
C ASN A 69 11.97 -9.88 2.74
N MET A 70 10.71 -9.46 2.73
CA MET A 70 9.86 -9.44 3.90
C MET A 70 9.57 -10.87 4.38
N VAL A 71 10.12 -11.22 5.53
CA VAL A 71 9.67 -12.37 6.31
C VAL A 71 8.60 -11.85 7.25
N LEU A 72 7.35 -12.30 7.09
CA LEU A 72 6.26 -11.95 7.99
C LEU A 72 6.65 -12.44 9.41
N ILE A 73 6.88 -11.50 10.33
CA ILE A 73 7.04 -11.76 11.77
C ILE A 73 5.72 -12.14 12.41
#